data_AF-A0A924F507-F1
#
_entry.id   AF-A0A924F507-F1
#
_cell.length_a   1.000
_cell.length_b   1.000
_cell.length_c   1.000
_cell.angle_alpha   90.00
_cell.angle_beta   90.00
_cell.angle_gamma   90.00
#
_symmetry.space_group_name_H-M   'P 1'
#
loop_
_entity.id
_entity.type
_entity.pdbx_description
1 polymer ?
#
loop_
_entity_poly.entity_id
_entity_poly.type
_entity_poly.pdbx_seq_one_letter_code
_entity_poly.pdbx_strand_id
1 'polypeptide(L)'
;MRSASGAAGVPDPVRVFGATLVADRPLPSLPLALVPRDGYRPFWTLRTHDIAAPDLSVRADAEQLGQFRYSTGTLVTLAAHGTGHDITIADTGRFTLSNDGCTIRHDAPPDVDRAAVVLDLIGVVLPFVLHRDGAWCLHASAVATPDGVIVFLAPRGLGKSTLATACATAGCALVADDVVVM
;
A
#
# COMPACT_ATOMS: atom_id res chain seq x y z
N MET A 1 6.62 11.39 -39.11
CA MET A 1 5.28 10.77 -39.28
C MET A 1 5.43 9.25 -39.21
N ARG A 2 5.33 8.70 -37.99
CA ARG A 2 4.94 7.31 -37.74
C ARG A 2 3.93 7.36 -36.60
N SER A 3 2.68 7.13 -36.98
CA SER A 3 1.56 6.93 -36.07
C SER A 3 1.81 5.63 -35.30
N ALA A 4 1.72 5.69 -33.97
CA ALA A 4 1.62 4.52 -33.10
C ALA A 4 0.25 4.57 -32.42
N SER A 5 -0.69 3.90 -33.08
CA SER A 5 -1.95 3.43 -32.52
C SER A 5 -1.70 2.05 -31.90
N GLY A 6 -2.12 1.83 -30.64
CA GLY A 6 -2.38 0.48 -30.12
C GLY A 6 -1.70 0.12 -28.78
N ALA A 7 -2.55 -0.19 -27.78
CA ALA A 7 -2.30 -0.69 -26.43
C ALA A 7 -1.76 0.34 -25.41
N ALA A 8 -2.63 0.82 -24.51
CA ALA A 8 -2.19 1.39 -23.24
C ALA A 8 -1.35 0.33 -22.52
N GLY A 9 -0.03 0.51 -22.52
CA GLY A 9 0.90 -0.42 -21.88
C GLY A 9 0.57 -0.52 -20.40
N VAL A 10 0.49 -1.75 -19.88
CA VAL A 10 0.40 -1.99 -18.44
C VAL A 10 1.58 -1.27 -17.78
N PRO A 11 1.36 -0.44 -16.75
CA PRO A 11 2.43 0.22 -16.00
C PRO A 11 3.52 -0.77 -15.57
N ASP A 12 4.77 -0.29 -15.55
CA ASP A 12 5.89 -1.11 -15.09
C ASP A 12 5.68 -1.59 -13.65
N PRO A 13 6.04 -2.85 -13.33
CA PRO A 13 5.95 -3.35 -11.97
C PRO A 13 6.76 -2.50 -10.99
N VAL A 14 6.24 -2.33 -9.78
CA VAL A 14 6.92 -1.60 -8.69
C VAL A 14 7.32 -2.57 -7.58
N ARG A 15 8.31 -2.16 -6.76
CA ARG A 15 8.77 -2.92 -5.60
C ARG A 15 8.23 -2.31 -4.32
N VAL A 16 7.54 -3.11 -3.51
CA VAL A 16 6.97 -2.70 -2.22
C VAL A 16 7.17 -3.85 -1.24
N PHE A 17 7.62 -3.54 -0.01
CA PHE A 17 7.91 -4.56 1.03
C PHE A 17 8.76 -5.74 0.54
N GLY A 18 9.75 -5.46 -0.31
CA GLY A 18 10.64 -6.48 -0.89
C GLY A 18 10.00 -7.36 -1.98
N ALA A 19 8.69 -7.30 -2.17
CA ALA A 19 7.96 -8.02 -3.21
C ALA A 19 7.55 -7.08 -4.36
N THR A 20 6.91 -7.66 -5.37
CA THR A 20 6.55 -6.93 -6.58
C THR A 20 5.04 -6.74 -6.70
N LEU A 21 4.63 -5.54 -7.06
CA LEU A 21 3.25 -5.14 -7.28
C LEU A 21 3.09 -4.65 -8.73
N VAL A 22 2.05 -5.14 -9.41
CA VAL A 22 1.62 -4.61 -10.72
C VAL A 22 0.29 -3.90 -10.54
N ALA A 23 0.17 -2.71 -11.11
CA ALA A 23 -1.08 -1.96 -11.13
C ALA A 23 -1.50 -1.65 -12.57
N ASP A 24 -2.79 -1.48 -12.81
CA ASP A 24 -3.33 -0.99 -14.08
C ASP A 24 -3.20 0.53 -14.26
N ARG A 25 -2.84 1.25 -13.19
CA ARG A 25 -2.54 2.68 -13.20
C ARG A 25 -1.14 2.95 -12.63
N PRO A 26 -0.47 4.04 -13.05
CA PRO A 26 0.81 4.43 -12.45
C PRO A 26 0.67 4.68 -10.95
N LEU A 27 1.59 4.11 -10.17
CA LEU A 27 1.72 4.35 -8.73
C LEU A 27 2.88 5.32 -8.49
N PRO A 28 2.62 6.63 -8.34
CA PRO A 28 3.67 7.61 -8.21
C PRO A 28 4.56 7.35 -7.00
N SER A 29 5.84 7.72 -7.12
CA SER A 29 6.83 7.67 -6.02
C SER A 29 7.23 6.28 -5.52
N LEU A 30 6.61 5.20 -6.00
CA LEU A 30 7.06 3.84 -5.71
C LEU A 30 8.25 3.45 -6.61
N PRO A 31 9.26 2.74 -6.07
CA PRO A 31 10.42 2.35 -6.85
C PRO A 31 10.04 1.28 -7.88
N LEU A 32 10.53 1.43 -9.11
CA LEU A 32 10.35 0.43 -10.16
C LEU A 32 11.03 -0.89 -9.77
N ALA A 33 10.37 -2.00 -10.06
CA ALA A 33 10.94 -3.33 -9.87
C ALA A 33 11.75 -3.74 -11.11
N LEU A 34 12.98 -4.18 -10.88
CA LEU A 34 13.73 -4.94 -11.88
C LEU A 34 13.17 -6.37 -11.92
N VAL A 35 12.48 -6.71 -13.01
CA VAL A 35 11.85 -8.03 -13.21
C VAL A 35 12.45 -8.74 -14.44
N PRO A 36 12.64 -10.07 -14.40
CA PRO A 36 13.01 -10.85 -15.58
C PRO A 36 11.95 -10.73 -16.68
N ARG A 37 12.36 -10.75 -17.95
CA ARG A 37 11.45 -10.56 -19.10
C ARG A 37 10.45 -11.71 -19.30
N ASP A 38 10.78 -12.94 -18.86
CA ASP A 38 9.98 -14.14 -19.13
C ASP A 38 9.55 -14.86 -17.85
N GLY A 39 8.31 -15.34 -17.83
CA GLY A 39 7.77 -16.23 -16.79
C GLY A 39 7.55 -15.60 -15.41
N TYR A 40 7.84 -14.30 -15.26
CA TYR A 40 7.65 -13.57 -14.01
C TYR A 40 6.16 -13.46 -13.65
N ARG A 41 5.85 -13.73 -12.37
CA ARG A 41 4.52 -13.50 -11.79
C ARG A 41 4.64 -12.47 -10.66
N PRO A 42 3.84 -11.39 -10.67
CA PRO A 42 3.84 -10.45 -9.57
C PRO A 42 3.24 -11.10 -8.33
N PHE A 43 3.75 -10.71 -7.16
CA PHE A 43 3.20 -11.12 -5.89
C PHE A 43 1.84 -10.47 -5.62
N TRP A 44 1.70 -9.17 -5.94
CA TRP A 44 0.42 -8.45 -5.88
C TRP A 44 -0.01 -7.88 -7.23
N THR A 45 -1.32 -7.85 -7.46
CA THR A 45 -1.95 -7.11 -8.56
C THR A 45 -2.99 -6.14 -8.02
N LEU A 46 -2.89 -4.87 -8.39
CA LEU A 46 -3.89 -3.83 -8.14
C LEU A 46 -4.67 -3.55 -9.43
N ARG A 47 -6.00 -3.53 -9.31
CA ARG A 47 -6.92 -3.14 -10.38
C ARG A 47 -7.83 -2.03 -9.90
N THR A 48 -7.80 -0.88 -10.56
CA THR A 48 -8.58 0.29 -10.16
C THR A 48 -9.77 0.52 -11.10
N HIS A 49 -10.97 0.54 -10.51
CA HIS A 49 -12.22 0.86 -11.17
C HIS A 49 -12.70 2.25 -10.74
N ASP A 50 -12.99 3.12 -11.71
CA ASP A 50 -13.61 4.42 -11.42
C ASP A 50 -15.08 4.24 -11.11
N ILE A 51 -15.52 4.78 -9.97
CA ILE A 51 -16.92 4.78 -9.56
C ILE A 51 -17.37 6.22 -9.35
N ALA A 52 -18.51 6.58 -9.91
CA ALA A 52 -19.07 7.93 -9.80
C ALA A 52 -19.38 8.34 -8.35
N ALA A 53 -19.82 7.38 -7.53
CA ALA A 53 -20.06 7.55 -6.11
C ALA A 53 -19.66 6.25 -5.38
N PRO A 54 -18.51 6.20 -4.69
CA PRO A 54 -18.11 5.00 -3.98
C PRO A 54 -19.07 4.76 -2.81
N ASP A 55 -19.57 3.53 -2.69
CA ASP A 55 -20.26 3.10 -1.49
C ASP A 55 -19.21 2.88 -0.38
N LEU A 56 -19.23 3.73 0.63
CA LEU A 56 -18.33 3.65 1.79
C LEU A 56 -18.94 2.88 2.96
N SER A 57 -20.17 2.37 2.83
CA SER A 57 -20.83 1.59 3.87
C SER A 57 -20.30 0.16 3.94
N VAL A 58 -20.42 -0.50 5.09
CA VAL A 58 -20.12 -1.93 5.17
C VAL A 58 -21.14 -2.70 4.32
N ARG A 59 -20.67 -3.63 3.46
CA ARG A 59 -21.58 -4.41 2.62
C ARG A 59 -22.56 -5.21 3.48
N ALA A 60 -23.75 -5.45 2.94
CA ALA A 60 -24.76 -6.23 3.63
C ALA A 60 -24.31 -7.67 3.97
N ASP A 61 -23.39 -8.25 3.18
CA ASP A 61 -22.82 -9.58 3.38
C ASP A 61 -21.47 -9.56 4.14
N ALA A 62 -21.08 -8.41 4.69
CA ALA A 62 -19.82 -8.24 5.40
C ALA A 62 -20.03 -7.92 6.89
N GLU A 63 -19.14 -8.45 7.73
CA GLU A 63 -19.02 -8.12 9.14
C GLU A 63 -17.95 -7.05 9.34
N GLN A 64 -18.30 -5.97 10.05
CA GLN A 64 -17.33 -4.94 10.40
C GLN A 64 -16.41 -5.43 11.52
N LEU A 65 -15.12 -5.58 11.22
CA LEU A 65 -14.11 -6.01 12.19
C LEU A 65 -13.55 -4.84 13.01
N GLY A 66 -13.51 -3.64 12.43
CA GLY A 66 -12.98 -2.47 13.14
C GLY A 66 -13.04 -1.18 12.36
N GLN A 67 -12.78 -0.07 13.07
CA GLN A 67 -12.68 1.27 12.52
C GLN A 67 -11.54 2.04 13.19
N PHE A 68 -10.89 2.90 12.41
CA PHE A 68 -9.87 3.83 12.89
C PHE A 68 -10.00 5.15 12.15
N ARG A 69 -9.52 6.25 12.76
CA ARG A 69 -9.53 7.57 12.13
C ARG A 69 -8.09 8.09 12.02
N TYR A 70 -7.67 8.42 10.80
CA TYR A 70 -6.41 9.13 10.58
C TYR A 70 -6.42 10.47 11.32
N SER A 71 -5.23 11.03 11.59
CA SER A 71 -5.10 12.35 12.20
C SER A 71 -5.73 13.46 11.34
N THR A 72 -5.89 13.23 10.04
CA THR A 72 -6.60 14.11 9.09
C THR A 72 -8.12 14.10 9.28
N GLY A 73 -8.65 13.16 10.06
CA GLY A 73 -10.08 12.95 10.23
C GLY A 73 -10.67 11.89 9.29
N THR A 74 -9.92 11.41 8.29
CA THR A 74 -10.36 10.34 7.37
C THR A 74 -10.68 9.06 8.14
N LEU A 75 -11.87 8.49 7.90
CA LEU A 75 -12.29 7.23 8.51
C LEU A 75 -11.80 6.05 7.67
N VAL A 76 -11.26 5.05 8.35
CA VAL A 76 -10.88 3.75 7.80
C VAL A 76 -11.75 2.69 8.44
N THR A 77 -12.38 1.84 7.63
CA THR A 77 -13.23 0.73 8.07
C THR A 77 -12.68 -0.57 7.50
N LEU A 78 -12.48 -1.57 8.38
CA LEU A 78 -12.14 -2.94 8.00
C LEU A 78 -13.38 -3.82 8.16
N ALA A 79 -13.72 -4.55 7.11
CA ALA A 79 -14.78 -5.54 7.14
C ALA A 79 -14.32 -6.86 6.49
N ALA A 80 -14.87 -7.98 6.96
CA ALA A 80 -14.68 -9.30 6.38
C ALA A 80 -15.98 -9.78 5.72
N HIS A 81 -15.86 -10.44 4.58
CA HIS A 81 -16.97 -11.12 3.91
C HIS A 81 -16.52 -12.53 3.49
N GLY A 82 -17.45 -13.39 3.06
CA GLY A 82 -17.18 -14.82 2.84
C GLY A 82 -16.05 -15.17 1.86
N THR A 83 -15.55 -14.20 1.09
CA THR A 83 -14.50 -14.39 0.08
C THR A 83 -13.27 -13.49 0.27
N GLY A 84 -13.20 -12.71 1.34
CA GLY A 84 -12.11 -11.75 1.53
C GLY A 84 -12.38 -10.66 2.55
N HIS A 85 -11.66 -9.53 2.39
CA HIS A 85 -11.77 -8.38 3.26
C HIS A 85 -11.95 -7.11 2.44
N ASP A 86 -12.67 -6.15 3.00
CA ASP A 86 -12.76 -4.79 2.49
C ASP A 86 -12.08 -3.83 3.46
N ILE A 87 -11.20 -2.98 2.94
CA ILE A 87 -10.68 -1.80 3.62
C ILE A 87 -11.26 -0.59 2.92
N THR A 88 -12.13 0.13 3.61
CA THR A 88 -12.80 1.32 3.08
C THR A 88 -12.20 2.56 3.72
N ILE A 89 -11.68 3.46 2.91
CA ILE A 89 -11.04 4.70 3.33
C ILE A 89 -11.84 5.85 2.72
N ALA A 90 -12.28 6.79 3.56
CA ALA A 90 -13.33 7.72 3.17
C ALA A 90 -12.97 8.65 2.00
N ASP A 91 -11.68 8.95 1.79
CA ASP A 91 -11.19 9.82 0.72
C ASP A 91 -10.63 9.07 -0.49
N THR A 92 -10.08 7.86 -0.31
CA THR A 92 -9.51 7.07 -1.41
C THR A 92 -10.40 5.94 -1.91
N GLY A 93 -11.49 5.60 -1.22
CA GLY A 93 -12.46 4.60 -1.66
C GLY A 93 -12.25 3.22 -1.03
N ARG A 94 -12.69 2.17 -1.71
CA ARG A 94 -12.71 0.80 -1.17
C ARG A 94 -11.64 -0.07 -1.82
N PHE A 95 -10.87 -0.76 -1.00
CA PHE A 95 -9.96 -1.82 -1.40
C PHE A 95 -10.54 -3.18 -1.01
N THR A 96 -10.94 -3.98 -1.99
CA THR A 96 -11.39 -5.36 -1.80
C THR A 96 -10.24 -6.31 -2.06
N LEU A 97 -9.94 -7.12 -1.05
CA LEU A 97 -8.85 -8.08 -1.04
C LEU A 97 -9.39 -9.48 -1.37
N SER A 98 -8.75 -10.16 -2.30
CA SER A 98 -9.00 -11.59 -2.53
C SER A 98 -8.62 -12.42 -1.30
N ASN A 99 -9.16 -13.64 -1.21
CA ASN A 99 -8.86 -14.55 -0.11
C ASN A 99 -7.36 -14.84 0.04
N ASP A 100 -6.62 -14.96 -1.06
CA ASP A 100 -5.16 -15.14 -1.07
C ASP A 100 -4.39 -13.83 -0.80
N GLY A 101 -5.05 -12.67 -0.77
CA GLY A 101 -4.41 -11.35 -0.59
C GLY A 101 -3.55 -10.88 -1.76
N CYS A 102 -3.44 -11.65 -2.84
CA CYS A 102 -2.59 -11.33 -4.00
C CYS A 102 -3.28 -10.38 -4.99
N THR A 103 -4.61 -10.29 -4.96
CA THR A 103 -5.38 -9.40 -5.84
C THR A 103 -6.11 -8.35 -5.01
N ILE A 104 -5.90 -7.09 -5.40
CA ILE A 104 -6.49 -5.91 -4.78
C ILE A 104 -7.33 -5.22 -5.83
N ARG A 105 -8.63 -5.12 -5.56
CA ARG A 105 -9.55 -4.32 -6.37
C ARG A 105 -9.79 -3.00 -5.65
N HIS A 106 -9.56 -1.90 -6.35
CA HIS A 106 -9.74 -0.55 -5.83
C HIS A 106 -10.91 0.14 -6.53
N ASP A 107 -11.95 0.45 -5.77
CA ASP A 107 -13.09 1.24 -6.21
C ASP A 107 -12.81 2.71 -5.89
N ALA A 108 -12.32 3.44 -6.89
CA ALA A 108 -11.84 4.81 -6.76
C ALA A 108 -13.00 5.83 -6.91
N PRO A 109 -13.12 6.81 -6.00
CA PRO A 109 -13.96 7.97 -6.24
C PRO A 109 -13.49 8.79 -7.45
N PRO A 110 -14.34 9.68 -7.99
CA PRO A 110 -13.92 10.66 -8.98
C PRO A 110 -12.78 11.52 -8.45
N ASP A 111 -11.82 11.84 -9.32
CA ASP A 111 -10.70 12.74 -9.02
C ASP A 111 -9.84 12.33 -7.79
N VAL A 112 -9.81 11.04 -7.45
CA VAL A 112 -9.02 10.53 -6.33
C VAL A 112 -7.53 10.90 -6.47
N ASP A 113 -6.93 11.38 -5.38
CA ASP A 113 -5.50 11.64 -5.33
C ASP A 113 -4.71 10.32 -5.36
N ARG A 114 -3.98 10.09 -6.46
CA ARG A 114 -3.17 8.88 -6.64
C ARG A 114 -2.02 8.79 -5.65
N ALA A 115 -1.49 9.92 -5.16
CA ALA A 115 -0.47 9.89 -4.13
C ALA A 115 -1.06 9.41 -2.79
N ALA A 116 -2.27 9.86 -2.45
CA ALA A 116 -3.00 9.36 -1.29
C ALA A 116 -3.30 7.85 -1.41
N VAL A 117 -3.71 7.38 -2.59
CA VAL A 117 -3.90 5.93 -2.85
C VAL A 117 -2.62 5.14 -2.61
N VAL A 118 -1.46 5.64 -3.06
CA VAL A 118 -0.16 4.99 -2.78
C VAL A 118 0.12 4.94 -1.28
N LEU A 119 -0.11 6.04 -0.55
CA LEU A 119 0.09 6.10 0.89
C LEU A 119 -0.82 5.11 1.63
N ASP A 120 -2.09 5.00 1.26
CA ASP A 120 -3.01 4.04 1.84
C ASP A 120 -2.64 2.60 1.50
N LEU A 121 -2.17 2.37 0.27
CA LEU A 121 -1.74 1.05 -0.19
C LEU A 121 -0.55 0.54 0.64
N ILE A 122 0.47 1.37 0.85
CA ILE A 122 1.68 0.99 1.61
C ILE A 122 1.50 1.13 3.13
N GLY A 123 0.61 2.02 3.59
CA GLY A 123 0.42 2.31 5.00
C GLY A 123 -0.63 1.44 5.69
N VAL A 124 -1.62 0.95 4.93
CA VAL A 124 -2.75 0.19 5.50
C VAL A 124 -3.03 -1.10 4.73
N VAL A 125 -3.25 -1.03 3.43
CA VAL A 125 -3.79 -2.17 2.65
C VAL A 125 -2.79 -3.34 2.59
N LEU A 126 -1.57 -3.10 2.13
CA LEU A 126 -0.54 -4.14 2.05
C LEU A 126 -0.03 -4.59 3.43
N PRO A 127 0.19 -3.69 4.42
CA PRO A 127 0.50 -4.12 5.78
C PRO A 127 -0.59 -5.00 6.39
N PHE A 128 -1.87 -4.73 6.13
CA PHE A 128 -2.95 -5.62 6.57
C PHE A 128 -2.83 -7.02 5.94
N VAL A 129 -2.61 -7.11 4.63
CA VAL A 129 -2.42 -8.40 3.94
C VAL A 129 -1.23 -9.15 4.53
N LEU A 130 -0.09 -8.48 4.68
CA LEU A 130 1.13 -9.07 5.24
C LEU A 130 0.93 -9.55 6.69
N HIS A 131 0.26 -8.73 7.52
CA HIS A 131 -0.03 -9.10 8.91
C HIS A 131 -0.95 -10.31 9.01
N ARG A 132 -2.02 -10.33 8.22
CA ARG A 132 -2.93 -11.49 8.12
C ARG A 132 -2.18 -12.76 7.73
N ASP A 133 -1.19 -12.63 6.85
CA ASP A 133 -0.37 -13.75 6.35
C ASP A 133 0.79 -14.10 7.30
N GLY A 134 0.83 -13.51 8.51
CA GLY A 134 1.73 -13.89 9.59
C GLY A 134 2.96 -12.97 9.78
N ALA A 135 3.09 -11.91 8.97
CA ALA A 135 4.18 -10.97 9.11
C ALA A 135 3.96 -9.99 10.28
N TRP A 136 5.06 -9.45 10.81
CA TRP A 136 5.04 -8.48 11.89
C TRP A 136 5.15 -7.07 11.32
N CYS A 137 4.03 -6.35 11.30
CA CYS A 137 3.98 -4.96 10.83
C CYS A 137 4.13 -3.99 12.00
N LEU A 138 5.23 -3.23 12.00
CA LEU A 138 5.58 -2.28 13.04
C LEU A 138 5.42 -0.84 12.55
N HIS A 139 4.76 -0.01 13.35
CA HIS A 139 4.76 1.44 13.12
C HIS A 139 6.09 2.03 13.58
N ALA A 140 7.08 1.98 12.69
CA ALA A 140 8.48 2.22 12.98
C ALA A 140 9.18 2.90 11.81
N SER A 141 10.28 3.58 12.12
CA SER A 141 11.24 4.06 11.12
C SER A 141 12.47 3.16 11.16
N ALA A 142 13.17 2.97 10.05
CA ALA A 142 14.35 2.11 9.99
C ALA A 142 15.41 2.66 9.03
N VAL A 143 16.68 2.41 9.37
CA VAL A 143 17.83 2.71 8.52
C VAL A 143 18.74 1.50 8.40
N ALA A 144 19.40 1.37 7.25
CA ALA A 144 20.43 0.37 7.01
C ALA A 144 21.81 0.94 7.35
N THR A 145 22.61 0.11 8.02
CA THR A 145 24.01 0.32 8.37
C THR A 145 24.85 -0.81 7.75
N PRO A 146 26.19 -0.74 7.80
CA PRO A 146 27.05 -1.85 7.36
C PRO A 146 26.79 -3.17 8.10
N ASP A 147 26.29 -3.10 9.33
CA ASP A 147 26.09 -4.27 10.20
C ASP A 147 24.64 -4.79 10.21
N GLY A 148 23.72 -4.13 9.50
CA GLY A 148 22.33 -4.56 9.40
C GLY A 148 21.33 -3.41 9.39
N VAL A 149 20.10 -3.67 9.85
CA VAL A 149 19.03 -2.68 9.89
C VAL A 149 18.74 -2.31 11.35
N ILE A 150 18.71 -1.01 11.64
CA ILE A 150 18.28 -0.47 12.93
C ILE A 150 16.83 -0.01 12.79
N VAL A 151 15.96 -0.52 13.66
CA VAL A 151 14.53 -0.16 13.72
C VAL A 151 14.27 0.70 14.95
N PHE A 152 13.68 1.88 14.72
CA PHE A 152 13.31 2.83 15.75
C PHE A 152 11.82 2.67 16.10
N LEU A 153 11.54 2.24 17.33
CA LEU A 153 10.20 2.07 17.88
C LEU A 153 9.95 3.10 18.98
N ALA A 154 8.87 3.85 18.84
CA ALA A 154 8.39 4.82 19.82
C ALA A 154 6.94 5.23 19.48
N PRO A 155 6.16 5.73 20.45
CA PRO A 155 4.89 6.41 20.19
C PRO A 155 4.96 7.49 19.09
N ARG A 156 3.81 7.81 18.49
CA ARG A 156 3.70 8.93 17.54
C ARG A 156 4.18 10.23 18.19
N GLY A 157 4.90 11.04 17.41
CA GLY A 157 5.42 12.34 17.87
C GLY A 157 6.72 12.29 18.68
N LEU A 158 7.25 11.11 19.05
CA LEU A 158 8.49 10.99 19.83
C LEU A 158 9.77 10.86 18.97
N GLY A 159 9.74 11.36 17.73
CA GLY A 159 10.95 11.58 16.94
C GLY A 159 11.56 10.39 16.20
N LYS A 160 10.84 9.27 15.98
CA LYS A 160 11.34 8.13 15.17
C LYS A 160 11.84 8.57 13.79
N SER A 161 10.98 9.31 13.07
CA SER A 161 11.28 9.84 11.74
C SER A 161 12.42 10.86 11.79
N THR A 162 12.46 11.69 12.84
CA THR A 162 13.56 12.64 13.06
C THR A 162 14.90 11.92 13.24
N LEU A 163 14.91 10.83 14.02
CA LEU A 163 16.12 10.04 14.25
C LEU A 163 16.54 9.27 13.00
N ALA A 164 15.60 8.69 12.26
CA ALA A 164 15.87 8.05 10.97
C ALA A 164 16.44 9.06 9.95
N THR A 165 15.86 10.26 9.88
CA THR A 165 16.35 11.36 9.03
C THR A 165 17.75 11.80 9.45
N ALA A 166 18.03 11.91 10.74
CA ALA A 166 19.36 12.25 11.24
C ALA A 166 20.40 11.18 10.85
N CYS A 167 20.06 9.90 10.98
CA CYS A 167 20.93 8.80 10.53
C CYS A 167 21.15 8.81 9.02
N ALA A 168 20.09 9.10 8.25
CA ALA A 168 20.19 9.22 6.79
C ALA A 168 21.10 10.38 6.38
N THR A 169 20.98 11.52 7.05
CA THR A 169 21.87 12.69 6.86
C THR A 169 23.31 12.38 7.24
N ALA A 170 23.52 11.46 8.18
CA ALA A 170 24.83 10.95 8.58
C ALA A 170 25.38 9.83 7.65
N GLY A 171 24.68 9.48 6.56
CA GLY A 171 25.15 8.53 5.54
C GLY A 171 24.55 7.12 5.62
N CYS A 172 23.62 6.86 6.54
CA CYS A 172 22.85 5.60 6.51
C CYS A 172 21.81 5.63 5.38
N ALA A 173 21.41 4.47 4.85
CA ALA A 173 20.31 4.43 3.89
C ALA A 173 18.96 4.34 4.64
N LEU A 174 18.01 5.21 4.31
CA LEU A 174 16.66 5.13 4.85
C LEU A 174 15.97 3.87 4.30
N VAL A 175 15.50 2.99 5.18
CA VAL A 175 14.80 1.74 4.83
C VAL A 175 13.29 1.96 4.86
N ALA A 176 12.79 2.59 5.92
CA ALA A 176 11.38 2.91 6.10
C ALA A 176 11.21 4.10 7.04
N ASP A 177 10.11 4.85 6.90
CA ASP A 177 9.78 5.95 7.83
C ASP A 177 8.53 5.67 8.69
N ASP A 178 7.58 4.86 8.19
CA ASP A 178 6.27 4.68 8.83
C ASP A 178 5.91 3.23 9.15
N VAL A 179 6.21 2.29 8.23
CA VAL A 179 5.91 0.87 8.36
C VAL A 179 7.14 0.03 8.07
N VAL A 180 7.51 -0.83 9.03
CA VAL A 180 8.53 -1.87 8.89
C VAL A 180 7.85 -3.23 8.97
N VAL A 181 8.18 -4.15 8.05
CA VAL A 181 7.65 -5.51 8.02
C VAL A 181 8.78 -6.51 8.27
N MET A 182 8.55 -7.50 9.14
CA MET A 182 9.47 -8.58 9.48
C MET A 182 8.80 -9.95 9.37
#